data_AF-A0A6M0SNU5-F1
#
_entry.id   AF-A0A6M0SNU5-F1
#
_cell.length_a   1.000
_cell.length_b   1.000
_cell.length_c   1.000
_cell.angle_alpha   90.00
_cell.angle_beta   90.00
_cell.angle_gamma   90.00
#
_symmetry.space_group_name_H-M   'P 1'
#
loop_
_entity.id
_entity.type
_entity.pdbx_description
1 polymer ?
#
loop_
_entity_poly.entity_id
_entity_poly.type
_entity_poly.pdbx_seq_one_letter_code
_entity_poly.pdbx_strand_id
1 'polypeptide(L)'
;MKLFNEIYELTYLPILTPNNLLDNLKLDNYNSILFKKNDTGIIAEISCTVDKENVTFYYEFDKSNYLNEAYYYEHKEKIYLFNRNELLNSFKKEFCKTPKVI
;
A
#
# COMPACT_ATOMS: atom_id res chain seq x y z
N MET A 1 -4.21 24.16 0.50
CA MET A 1 -3.69 23.48 -0.71
C MET A 1 -3.09 22.11 -0.43
N LYS A 2 -2.36 21.90 0.69
CA LYS A 2 -1.72 20.60 1.02
C LYS A 2 -2.64 19.38 0.90
N LEU A 3 -3.82 19.40 1.55
CA LEU A 3 -4.76 18.28 1.54
C LEU A 3 -5.39 17.99 0.16
N PHE A 4 -5.57 19.02 -0.68
CA PHE A 4 -6.03 18.82 -2.06
C PHE A 4 -4.97 18.08 -2.89
N ASN A 5 -3.69 18.44 -2.73
CA ASN A 5 -2.59 17.76 -3.40
C ASN A 5 -2.48 16.32 -2.92
N GLU A 6 -2.59 16.06 -1.61
CA GLU A 6 -2.55 14.70 -1.06
C GLU A 6 -3.71 13.83 -1.60
N ILE A 7 -4.92 14.38 -1.73
CA ILE A 7 -6.05 13.69 -2.39
C ILE A 7 -5.75 13.45 -3.88
N TYR A 8 -5.23 14.44 -4.59
CA TYR A 8 -4.89 14.33 -6.01
C TYR A 8 -3.83 13.26 -6.25
N GLU A 9 -2.73 13.29 -5.50
CA GLU A 9 -1.64 12.31 -5.58
C GLU A 9 -2.16 10.89 -5.29
N LEU A 10 -2.93 10.69 -4.22
CA LEU A 10 -3.54 9.39 -3.90
C LEU A 10 -4.56 8.92 -4.94
N THR A 11 -5.20 9.83 -5.67
CA THR A 11 -6.20 9.47 -6.68
C THR A 11 -5.54 9.13 -8.02
N TYR A 12 -4.51 9.89 -8.41
CA TYR A 12 -4.02 9.90 -9.78
C TYR A 12 -2.58 9.41 -9.94
N LEU A 13 -1.79 9.30 -8.86
CA LEU A 13 -0.40 8.83 -8.94
C LEU A 13 -0.21 7.46 -8.28
N PRO A 14 0.69 6.63 -8.83
CA PRO A 14 1.15 5.43 -8.14
C PRO A 14 2.10 5.81 -7.01
N ILE A 15 1.69 5.59 -5.76
CA ILE A 15 2.55 5.75 -4.58
C ILE A 15 3.70 4.73 -4.59
N LEU A 16 3.39 3.54 -5.09
CA LEU A 16 4.26 2.39 -5.21
C LEU A 16 3.77 1.56 -6.39
N THR A 17 4.69 1.03 -7.19
CA THR A 17 4.41 0.07 -8.26
C THR A 17 5.04 -1.30 -7.93
N PRO A 18 4.60 -2.39 -8.56
CA PRO A 18 5.20 -3.71 -8.37
C PRO A 18 6.72 -3.72 -8.57
N ASN A 19 7.23 -2.96 -9.55
CA ASN A 19 8.66 -2.90 -9.86
C ASN A 19 9.47 -2.25 -8.74
N ASN A 20 8.89 -1.29 -8.01
CA ASN A 20 9.58 -0.64 -6.89
C ASN A 20 9.92 -1.61 -5.76
N LEU A 21 9.17 -2.72 -5.64
CA LEU A 21 9.39 -3.73 -4.60
C LEU A 21 10.64 -4.59 -4.84
N LEU A 22 11.13 -4.66 -6.08
CA LEU A 22 12.30 -5.48 -6.42
C LEU A 22 13.58 -4.97 -5.74
N ASP A 23 13.69 -3.65 -5.56
CA ASP A 23 14.87 -3.06 -4.91
C ASP A 23 15.01 -3.50 -3.45
N ASN A 24 13.91 -3.87 -2.79
CA ASN A 24 13.92 -4.36 -1.42
C ASN A 24 14.68 -5.69 -1.27
N LEU A 25 14.78 -6.51 -2.33
CA LEU A 25 15.54 -7.77 -2.30
C LEU A 25 17.05 -7.56 -2.11
N LYS A 26 17.54 -6.33 -2.25
CA LYS A 26 18.95 -5.99 -1.99
C LYS A 26 19.26 -5.94 -0.49
N LEU A 27 18.24 -5.93 0.36
CA LEU A 27 18.38 -5.88 1.81
C LEU A 27 18.50 -7.31 2.38
N ASP A 28 19.47 -7.54 3.26
CA ASP A 28 19.79 -8.87 3.80
C ASP A 28 18.62 -9.54 4.53
N ASN A 29 17.70 -8.75 5.08
CA ASN A 29 16.54 -9.25 5.80
C ASN A 29 15.35 -9.59 4.88
N TYR A 30 15.42 -9.31 3.59
CA TYR A 30 14.39 -9.68 2.61
C TYR A 30 14.75 -10.99 1.95
N ASN A 31 13.87 -11.99 2.09
CA ASN A 31 14.15 -13.36 1.72
C ASN A 31 13.65 -13.67 0.30
N SER A 32 12.45 -13.19 -0.06
CA SER A 32 11.85 -13.45 -1.37
C SER A 32 10.74 -12.47 -1.71
N ILE A 33 10.43 -12.40 -3.00
CA ILE A 33 9.24 -11.74 -3.54
C ILE A 33 8.56 -12.68 -4.55
N LEU A 34 7.25 -12.83 -4.44
CA LEU A 34 6.43 -13.62 -5.33
C LEU A 34 5.28 -12.77 -5.87
N PHE A 35 5.23 -12.61 -7.19
CA PHE A 35 4.13 -11.94 -7.85
C PHE A 35 3.08 -12.94 -8.33
N LYS A 36 1.83 -12.71 -7.96
CA LYS A 36 0.65 -13.46 -8.39
C LYS A 36 -0.32 -12.53 -9.09
N LYS A 37 -1.06 -13.05 -10.07
CA LYS A 37 -2.22 -12.36 -10.64
C LYS A 37 -3.49 -12.82 -9.97
N ASN A 38 -4.42 -11.91 -9.78
CA ASN A 38 -5.80 -12.20 -9.39
C ASN A 38 -6.76 -11.38 -10.27
N ASP A 39 -8.07 -11.42 -9.96
CA ASP A 39 -9.08 -10.72 -10.75
C ASP A 39 -8.96 -9.18 -10.65
N THR A 40 -8.39 -8.67 -9.55
CA THR A 40 -8.26 -7.24 -9.26
C THR A 40 -6.96 -6.62 -9.79
N GLY A 41 -5.91 -7.43 -10.01
CA GLY A 41 -4.62 -7.00 -10.54
C GLY A 41 -3.48 -7.95 -10.14
N ILE A 42 -2.50 -7.41 -9.39
CA ILE A 42 -1.28 -8.12 -8.98
C ILE A 42 -1.19 -8.13 -7.46
N ILE A 43 -0.86 -9.28 -6.89
CA ILE A 43 -0.46 -9.42 -5.48
C ILE A 43 1.04 -9.68 -5.45
N ALA A 44 1.78 -8.88 -4.69
CA ALA A 44 3.16 -9.18 -4.34
C ALA A 44 3.23 -9.69 -2.90
N GLU A 45 3.73 -10.91 -2.73
CA GLU A 45 4.03 -11.51 -1.43
C GLU A 45 5.53 -11.36 -1.17
N ILE A 46 5.89 -10.64 -0.11
CA ILE A 46 7.27 -10.39 0.27
C ILE A 46 7.53 -11.06 1.60
N SER A 47 8.41 -12.06 1.61
CA SER A 47 8.86 -12.69 2.85
C SER A 47 10.15 -12.03 3.31
N CYS A 48 10.21 -11.66 4.58
CA CYS A 48 11.38 -11.05 5.20
C CYS A 48 11.49 -11.49 6.67
N THR A 49 12.65 -11.25 7.27
CA THR A 49 12.90 -11.55 8.68
C THR A 49 12.88 -10.26 9.49
N VAL A 50 11.97 -10.18 10.47
CA VAL A 50 11.83 -9.06 11.41
C VAL A 50 11.99 -9.65 12.82
N ASP A 51 12.94 -9.13 13.61
CA ASP A 51 13.22 -9.61 14.97
C ASP A 51 13.40 -11.14 15.11
N LYS A 52 14.05 -11.75 14.09
CA LYS A 52 14.29 -13.20 13.94
C LYS A 52 13.04 -14.03 13.62
N GLU A 53 11.90 -13.41 13.35
CA GLU A 53 10.69 -14.06 12.88
C GLU A 53 10.48 -13.81 11.39
N ASN A 54 9.97 -14.81 10.68
CA ASN A 54 9.64 -14.67 9.26
C ASN A 54 8.23 -14.08 9.12
N VAL A 55 8.15 -12.92 8.48
CA VAL A 55 6.91 -12.21 8.22
C VAL A 55 6.70 -12.11 6.71
N THR A 56 5.48 -12.36 6.27
CA THR A 56 5.08 -12.13 4.87
C THR A 56 4.18 -10.91 4.79
N PHE A 57 4.64 -9.92 4.04
CA PHE A 57 3.87 -8.74 3.67
C PHE A 57 3.20 -8.95 2.31
N TYR A 58 1.99 -8.43 2.17
CA TYR A 58 1.18 -8.51 0.97
C TYR A 58 0.94 -7.11 0.47
N TYR A 59 1.20 -6.88 -0.82
CA TYR A 59 0.91 -5.63 -1.52
C TYR A 59 -0.02 -5.94 -2.68
N GLU A 60 -1.24 -5.42 -2.63
CA GLU A 60 -2.24 -5.59 -3.67
C GLU A 60 -2.30 -4.35 -4.56
N PHE A 61 -2.04 -4.57 -5.85
CA PHE A 61 -2.09 -3.56 -6.89
C PHE A 61 -3.27 -3.80 -7.81
N ASP A 62 -3.90 -2.73 -8.28
CA ASP A 62 -4.91 -2.82 -9.33
C ASP A 62 -4.31 -3.10 -10.72
N LYS A 63 -5.18 -3.20 -11.73
CA LYS A 63 -4.78 -3.39 -13.15
C LYS A 63 -3.95 -2.23 -13.72
N SER A 64 -3.96 -1.07 -13.08
CA SER A 64 -3.16 0.11 -13.42
C SER A 64 -1.85 0.16 -12.63
N ASN A 65 -1.51 -0.89 -11.88
CA ASN A 65 -0.36 -1.00 -10.98
C ASN A 65 -0.40 -0.04 -9.78
N TYR A 66 -1.58 0.45 -9.39
CA TYR A 66 -1.72 1.35 -8.25
C TYR A 66 -1.92 0.51 -7.00
N LEU A 67 -1.07 0.75 -5.98
CA LEU A 67 -1.22 0.10 -4.68
C LEU A 67 -2.56 0.45 -4.05
N ASN A 68 -3.40 -0.56 -3.81
CA ASN A 68 -4.66 -0.44 -3.10
C ASN A 68 -4.48 -0.73 -1.61
N GLU A 69 -3.82 -1.84 -1.29
CA GLU A 69 -3.67 -2.30 0.09
C GLU A 69 -2.26 -2.84 0.33
N ALA A 70 -1.72 -2.57 1.51
CA ALA A 70 -0.57 -3.28 2.04
C ALA A 70 -0.88 -3.80 3.43
N TYR A 71 -0.59 -5.06 3.69
CA TYR A 71 -0.99 -5.73 4.93
C TYR A 71 -0.10 -6.94 5.25
N TYR A 72 -0.23 -7.47 6.45
CA TYR A 72 0.31 -8.77 6.85
C TYR A 72 -0.72 -9.52 7.68
N TYR A 73 -0.43 -10.78 8.01
CA TYR A 73 -1.25 -11.56 8.93
C TYR A 73 -0.53 -11.75 10.25
N GLU A 74 -1.22 -11.41 11.34
CA GLU A 74 -0.80 -11.70 12.71
C GLU A 74 -1.87 -12.58 13.36
N HIS A 75 -1.53 -13.77 13.82
CA HIS A 75 -2.49 -14.72 14.41
C HIS A 75 -3.76 -14.99 13.54
N LYS A 76 -3.60 -14.97 12.20
CA LYS A 76 -4.68 -15.06 11.17
C LYS A 76 -5.56 -13.83 11.02
N GLU A 77 -5.28 -12.75 11.75
CA GLU A 77 -5.93 -11.46 11.57
C GLU A 77 -5.16 -10.64 10.53
N LYS A 78 -5.90 -10.03 9.59
CA LYS A 78 -5.33 -9.16 8.55
C LYS A 78 -5.07 -7.78 9.15
N ILE A 79 -3.79 -7.39 9.27
CA ILE A 79 -3.37 -6.09 9.79
C ILE A 79 -2.97 -5.18 8.63
N TYR A 80 -3.69 -4.08 8.45
CA TYR A 80 -3.41 -3.10 7.40
C TYR A 80 -2.26 -2.17 7.78
N LEU A 81 -1.27 -2.10 6.89
CA LEU A 81 -0.23 -1.05 6.89
C LEU A 81 -0.66 0.13 6.02
N PHE A 82 -1.45 -0.14 4.98
CA PHE A 82 -1.99 0.85 4.06
C PHE A 82 -3.32 0.37 3.47
N ASN A 83 -4.29 1.27 3.38
CA ASN A 83 -5.51 1.08 2.61
C ASN A 83 -5.86 2.39 1.89
N ARG A 84 -5.78 2.40 0.55
CA ARG A 84 -5.99 3.59 -0.28
C ARG A 84 -7.39 4.18 -0.09
N ASN A 85 -8.41 3.33 0.00
CA ASN A 85 -9.80 3.79 0.13
C ASN A 85 -10.05 4.42 1.49
N GLU A 86 -9.56 3.82 2.57
CA GLU A 86 -9.68 4.40 3.92
C GLU A 86 -8.97 5.75 4.02
N LEU A 87 -7.76 5.85 3.46
CA LEU A 87 -6.98 7.09 3.47
C LEU A 87 -7.62 8.20 2.62
N LEU A 88 -8.11 7.87 1.42
CA LEU A 88 -8.85 8.84 0.60
C LEU A 88 -10.12 9.31 1.29
N ASN A 89 -10.84 8.42 1.98
CA ASN A 89 -12.05 8.77 2.70
C ASN A 89 -11.77 9.66 3.92
N SER A 90 -10.66 9.42 4.64
CA SER A 90 -10.26 10.28 5.76
C SER A 90 -9.90 11.69 5.25
N PHE A 91 -9.12 11.80 4.18
CA PHE A 91 -8.73 13.09 3.61
C PHE A 91 -9.91 13.86 3.05
N LYS A 92 -10.84 13.20 2.34
CA LYS A 92 -12.07 13.83 1.87
C LYS A 92 -12.92 14.36 3.03
N LYS A 93 -13.06 13.59 4.11
CA LYS A 93 -13.80 14.02 5.31
C LYS A 93 -13.16 15.23 5.96
N GLU A 94 -11.83 15.26 6.05
CA GLU A 94 -11.10 16.41 6.60
C GLU A 94 -11.21 17.65 5.70
N PHE A 95 -11.11 17.47 4.39
CA PHE A 95 -11.24 18.55 3.42
C PHE A 95 -12.62 19.22 3.52
N CYS A 96 -13.69 18.42 3.64
CA CYS A 96 -15.06 18.93 3.80
C CYS A 96 -15.29 19.67 5.13
N LYS A 97 -14.48 19.42 6.17
CA LYS A 97 -14.55 20.12 7.46
C LYS A 97 -13.78 21.44 7.47
N THR A 98 -12.93 21.67 6.48
CA THR A 98 -12.11 22.87 6.41
C THR A 98 -13.04 24.04 6.03
N PRO A 99 -13.11 25.13 6.82
CA PRO A 99 -13.94 26.27 6.47
C PRO A 99 -13.49 26.80 5.10
N LYS A 100 -14.45 27.01 4.20
CA LYS A 100 -14.18 27.73 2.95
C LYS A 100 -13.79 29.15 3.36
N VAL A 101 -12.50 29.47 3.28
CA VAL A 101 -12.05 30.86 3.24
C VAL A 101 -12.56 31.39 1.90
N ILE A 102 -13.70 32.07 1.93
CA ILE A 102 -14.28 32.81 0.81
C ILE A 102 -13.57 34.15 0.74
#